data_AF-A0A928DZL2-F1
#
_entry.id   AF-A0A928DZL2-F1
#
_cell.length_a   1.000
_cell.length_b   1.000
_cell.length_c   1.000
_cell.angle_alpha   90.00
_cell.angle_beta   90.00
_cell.angle_gamma   90.00
#
_symmetry.space_group_name_H-M   'P 1'
#
loop_
_entity.id
_entity.type
_entity.pdbx_description
1 polymer ?
#
loop_
_entity_poly.entity_id
_entity_poly.type
_entity_poly.pdbx_seq_one_letter_code
_entity_poly.pdbx_strand_id
1 'polypeptide(L)'
;MAESLRFIPEDAILTGWDFSTGAVKCLAFDLKGNVLAESRFPTDLWMEKDGTIELNLLQLEGQARQTLRDITAKLRQIGKLEN
;
A
#
# COMPACT_ATOMS: atom_id res chain seq x y z
N MET A 1 38.23 10.40 3.54
CA MET A 1 37.16 11.37 3.82
C MET A 1 36.00 10.58 4.41
N ALA A 2 35.45 11.00 5.56
CA ALA A 2 34.29 10.31 6.13
C ALA A 2 33.03 10.72 5.36
N GLU A 3 32.20 9.76 4.95
CA GLU A 3 30.88 10.05 4.39
C GLU A 3 29.96 10.61 5.47
N SER A 4 29.11 11.57 5.10
CA SER A 4 28.05 12.08 5.98
C SER A 4 26.93 11.06 6.14
N LEU A 5 26.40 10.96 7.35
CA LEU A 5 25.22 10.16 7.64
C LEU A 5 24.02 10.73 6.87
N ARG A 6 23.25 9.84 6.22
CA ARG A 6 21.99 10.19 5.56
C ARG A 6 20.85 9.93 6.54
N PHE A 7 20.00 10.92 6.74
CA PHE A 7 18.83 10.83 7.61
C PHE A 7 17.55 10.92 6.78
N ILE A 8 16.50 10.28 7.29
CA ILE A 8 15.14 10.43 6.78
C ILE A 8 14.51 11.64 7.51
N PRO A 9 13.75 12.53 6.83
CA PRO A 9 13.01 13.60 7.49
C PRO A 9 12.10 13.07 8.62
N GLU A 10 11.95 13.82 9.71
CA GLU A 10 11.15 13.41 10.87
C GLU A 10 9.66 13.23 10.55
N ASP A 11 9.18 13.91 9.52
CA ASP A 11 7.81 13.88 9.01
C ASP A 11 7.63 12.92 7.83
N ALA A 12 8.64 12.10 7.51
CA ALA A 12 8.56 11.13 6.44
C ALA A 12 7.44 10.11 6.68
N ILE A 13 6.80 9.73 5.57
CA ILE A 13 5.72 8.77 5.54
C ILE A 13 6.23 7.51 4.87
N LEU A 14 6.08 6.38 5.55
CA LEU A 14 6.40 5.07 5.01
C LEU A 14 5.13 4.44 4.46
N THR A 15 5.18 3.93 3.23
CA THR A 15 4.08 3.14 2.68
C THR A 15 4.51 1.69 2.47
N GLY A 16 3.58 0.77 2.72
CA GLY A 16 3.81 -0.66 2.55
C GLY A 16 2.59 -1.33 1.93
N TRP A 17 2.86 -2.32 1.07
CA TRP A 17 1.82 -3.16 0.48
C TRP A 17 1.75 -4.51 1.18
N ASP A 18 0.54 -4.89 1.56
CA ASP A 18 0.19 -6.21 2.09
C ASP A 18 -0.66 -6.94 1.04
N PHE A 19 -0.06 -7.94 0.39
CA PHE A 19 -0.72 -8.81 -0.57
C PHE A 19 -1.20 -10.07 0.16
N SER A 20 -2.49 -10.10 0.45
CA SER A 20 -3.15 -11.25 1.06
C SER A 20 -4.00 -12.01 0.04
N THR A 21 -4.47 -13.21 0.39
CA THR A 21 -5.35 -14.00 -0.47
C THR A 21 -6.63 -13.26 -0.84
N GLY A 22 -7.21 -12.48 0.07
CA GLY A 22 -8.51 -11.83 -0.13
C GLY A 22 -8.47 -10.32 -0.44
N ALA A 23 -7.29 -9.69 -0.40
CA ALA A 23 -7.15 -8.26 -0.65
C ALA A 23 -5.71 -7.83 -0.90
N VAL A 24 -5.57 -6.77 -1.69
CA VAL A 24 -4.36 -5.93 -1.76
C VAL A 24 -4.60 -4.69 -0.89
N LYS A 25 -3.68 -4.43 0.04
CA LYS A 25 -3.74 -3.26 0.92
C LYS A 25 -2.50 -2.40 0.74
N CYS A 26 -2.67 -1.09 0.90
CA CYS A 26 -1.59 -0.15 1.09
C CYS A 26 -1.81 0.59 2.41
N LEU A 27 -0.79 0.61 3.26
CA LEU A 27 -0.81 1.28 4.56
C LEU A 27 0.22 2.39 4.55
N ALA A 28 -0.12 3.54 5.12
CA ALA A 28 0.79 4.65 5.34
C ALA A 28 1.04 4.82 6.84
N PHE A 29 2.31 4.95 7.23
CA PHE A 29 2.75 5.06 8.62
C PHE A 29 3.65 6.27 8.83
N ASP A 30 3.65 6.82 10.04
CA ASP A 30 4.73 7.69 10.49
C ASP A 30 5.95 6.86 10.98
N LEU A 31 7.06 7.54 11.28
CA LEU A 31 8.28 6.89 11.78
C LEU A 31 8.13 6.24 13.17
N LYS A 32 7.01 6.46 13.86
CA LYS A 32 6.68 5.81 15.15
C LYS A 32 5.82 4.56 14.94
N GLY A 33 5.44 4.25 13.70
CA GLY A 33 4.59 3.11 13.35
C GLY A 33 3.08 3.38 13.50
N ASN A 34 2.67 4.63 13.72
CA ASN A 34 1.24 4.96 13.75
C ASN A 34 0.68 4.94 12.33
N VAL A 35 -0.47 4.30 12.14
CA VAL A 35 -1.18 4.31 10.85
C VAL A 35 -1.78 5.69 10.61
N LEU A 36 -1.38 6.33 9.51
CA LEU A 36 -1.90 7.61 9.06
C LEU A 36 -3.09 7.44 8.11
N ALA A 37 -3.04 6.43 7.25
CA ALA A 37 -4.11 6.09 6.32
C ALA A 37 -3.98 4.63 5.88
N GLU A 38 -5.10 4.06 5.41
CA GLU A 38 -5.13 2.73 4.81
C GLU A 38 -5.98 2.71 3.54
N SER A 39 -5.61 1.86 2.60
CA SER A 39 -6.36 1.56 1.39
C SER A 39 -6.44 0.06 1.20
N ARG A 40 -7.61 -0.46 0.83
CA ARG A 40 -7.86 -1.89 0.68
C ARG A 40 -8.79 -2.12 -0.49
N PHE A 41 -8.38 -3.02 -1.39
CA PHE A 41 -9.24 -3.50 -2.46
C PHE A 41 -9.24 -5.03 -2.49
N PRO A 42 -10.41 -5.66 -2.76
CA PRO A 42 -10.51 -7.10 -2.79
C PRO A 42 -9.76 -7.68 -4.00
N THR A 43 -9.21 -8.87 -3.81
CA THR A 43 -8.79 -9.76 -4.90
C THR A 43 -9.98 -10.56 -5.38
N ASP A 44 -9.93 -11.02 -6.63
CA ASP A 44 -10.85 -12.06 -7.11
C ASP A 44 -10.17 -13.42 -6.97
N LEU A 45 -10.93 -14.39 -6.46
CA LEU A 45 -10.48 -15.75 -6.24
C LEU A 45 -11.17 -16.63 -7.25
N TRP A 46 -10.43 -17.08 -8.25
CA TRP A 46 -10.98 -17.96 -9.25
C TRP A 46 -10.85 -19.41 -8.78
N MET A 47 -11.98 -20.07 -8.58
CA MET A 47 -12.02 -21.48 -8.20
C MET A 47 -12.22 -22.36 -9.43
N GLU A 48 -11.25 -23.24 -9.66
CA GLU A 48 -11.33 -24.27 -10.67
C GLU A 48 -12.20 -25.44 -10.22
N LYS A 49 -12.66 -26.25 -11.19
CA LYS A 49 -13.55 -27.39 -10.91
C LYS A 49 -12.90 -28.47 -10.02
N ASP A 50 -11.57 -28.53 -9.97
CA ASP A 50 -10.80 -29.47 -9.14
C ASP A 50 -10.52 -28.94 -7.72
N GLY A 51 -10.98 -27.73 -7.39
CA GLY A 51 -10.78 -27.09 -6.10
C GLY A 51 -9.54 -26.21 -6.01
N THR A 52 -8.76 -26.07 -7.09
CA THR A 52 -7.65 -25.10 -7.15
C THR A 52 -8.19 -23.68 -7.05
N ILE A 53 -7.51 -22.82 -6.29
CA ILE A 53 -7.85 -21.40 -6.15
C ILE A 53 -6.71 -20.56 -6.71
N GLU A 54 -7.03 -19.77 -7.71
CA GLU A 54 -6.07 -18.93 -8.42
C GLU A 54 -6.34 -17.44 -8.22
N LEU A 55 -5.28 -16.65 -8.35
CA LEU A 55 -5.32 -15.19 -8.34
C LEU A 55 -4.95 -14.67 -9.72
N ASN A 56 -5.68 -13.66 -10.19
CA ASN A 56 -5.34 -13.00 -11.45
C ASN A 56 -4.23 -11.95 -11.25
N LEU A 57 -3.09 -12.14 -11.89
CA LEU A 57 -1.93 -11.23 -11.78
C LEU A 57 -2.24 -9.80 -12.23
N LEU A 58 -2.96 -9.64 -13.35
CA LEU A 58 -3.31 -8.31 -13.88
C LEU A 58 -4.24 -7.57 -12.92
N GLN A 59 -5.16 -8.29 -12.28
CA GLN A 59 -6.01 -7.72 -11.25
C GLN A 59 -5.21 -7.33 -10.01
N LEU A 60 -4.29 -8.18 -9.52
CA LEU A 60 -3.43 -7.85 -8.39
C LEU A 60 -2.62 -6.57 -8.64
N GLU A 61 -2.02 -6.43 -9.83
CA GLU A 61 -1.29 -5.23 -10.24
C GLU A 61 -2.23 -4.00 -10.30
N GLY A 62 -3.43 -4.17 -10.86
CA GLY A 62 -4.47 -3.14 -10.90
C GLY A 62 -4.84 -2.65 -9.50
N GLN A 63 -5.07 -3.56 -8.55
CA GLN A 63 -5.39 -3.21 -7.17
C GLN A 63 -4.20 -2.57 -6.43
N ALA A 64 -2.97 -3.00 -6.70
CA ALA A 64 -1.78 -2.35 -6.14
C ALA A 64 -1.65 -0.90 -6.62
N ARG A 65 -1.93 -0.63 -7.90
CA ARG A 65 -1.95 0.74 -8.42
C ARG A 65 -3.14 1.55 -7.92
N GLN A 66 -4.29 0.93 -7.74
CA GLN A 66 -5.48 1.60 -7.22
C GLN A 66 -5.29 2.01 -5.76
N THR A 67 -4.75 1.10 -4.93
CA THR A 67 -4.41 1.41 -3.53
C THR A 67 -3.40 2.55 -3.43
N LEU A 68 -2.42 2.66 -4.34
CA LEU A 68 -1.50 3.80 -4.39
C LEU A 68 -2.22 5.15 -4.60
N ARG A 69 -3.18 5.19 -5.52
CA ARG A 69 -3.93 6.42 -5.81
C ARG A 69 -4.81 6.82 -4.63
N ASP A 70 -5.51 5.83 -4.07
CA ASP A 70 -6.41 6.04 -2.93
C ASP A 70 -5.64 6.47 -1.66
N ILE A 71 -4.50 5.83 -1.35
CA ILE A 71 -3.69 6.23 -0.19
C ILE A 71 -3.14 7.65 -0.36
N THR A 72 -2.71 8.01 -1.58
CA THR A 72 -2.22 9.37 -1.88
C THR A 72 -3.33 10.40 -1.69
N ALA A 73 -4.55 10.11 -2.16
CA ALA A 73 -5.70 10.99 -1.98
C ALA A 73 -6.05 11.18 -0.50
N LYS A 74 -6.04 10.09 0.28
CA LYS A 74 -6.28 10.13 1.74
C LYS A 74 -5.23 10.94 2.47
N LEU A 75 -3.94 10.77 2.14
CA LEU A 75 -2.85 11.53 2.72
C LEU A 75 -2.94 13.03 2.40
N ARG A 76 -3.32 13.40 1.16
CA ARG A 76 -3.62 14.79 0.80
C ARG A 76 -4.79 15.36 1.59
N GLN A 77 -5.87 14.60 1.75
CA GLN A 77 -7.05 15.02 2.52
C GLN A 77 -6.72 15.36 3.97
N ILE A 78 -5.76 14.65 4.58
CA ILE A 78 -5.31 14.91 5.96
C ILE A 78 -4.10 15.86 6.05
N GLY A 79 -3.72 16.51 4.94
CA GLY A 79 -2.63 17.48 4.91
C GLY A 79 -1.23 16.89 5.10
N LYS A 80 -1.06 15.59 4.79
CA LYS A 80 0.22 14.86 4.90
C LYS A 80 0.99 14.77 3.58
N LEU A 81 0.34 15.09 2.47
CA LEU A 81 0.97 15.26 1.17
C LEU A 81 0.48 16.56 0.54
N GLU A 82 1.38 17.22 -0.20
CA GLU A 82 1.04 18.40 -1.01
C GLU A 82 0.24 18.00 -2.26
N ASN A 83 -0.49 18.97 -2.83
CA ASN A 83 -1.30 18.78 -4.03
C ASN A 83 -0.44 18.75 -5.30
#